data_AF-A0A125RDB4-F1
#
_entry.id   AF-A0A125RDB4-F1
#
_cell.length_a   1.000
_cell.length_b   1.000
_cell.length_c   1.000
_cell.angle_alpha   90.00
_cell.angle_beta   90.00
_cell.angle_gamma   90.00
#
_symmetry.space_group_name_H-M   'P 1'
#
loop_
_entity.id
_entity.type
_entity.pdbx_description
1 polymer ?
#
loop_
_entity_poly.entity_id
_entity_poly.type
_entity_poly.pdbx_seq_one_letter_code
_entity_poly.pdbx_strand_id
1 'polypeptide(L)'
;MAYKFQGGAIYTESFKEDIKSGIFIGNKAGEGAKTSDDGGAIYISDEKMDVLSISGCVFLNNHCTDEGGAIYVDTVSLDAQNNSVVMNIIDLSEFDA
;
A
#
# COMPACT_ATOMS: atom_id res chain seq x y z
N MET A 1 -22.13 8.22 -0.74
CA MET A 1 -20.80 8.25 -1.39
C MET A 1 -19.92 7.33 -0.57
N ALA A 2 -19.29 6.33 -1.18
CA ALA A 2 -18.29 5.51 -0.50
C ALA A 2 -16.95 6.27 -0.54
N TYR A 3 -16.32 6.45 0.62
CA TYR A 3 -14.98 7.03 0.71
C TYR A 3 -13.97 5.90 0.53
N LYS A 4 -12.95 6.12 -0.30
CA LYS A 4 -11.80 5.22 -0.40
C LYS A 4 -10.74 5.69 0.60
N PHE A 5 -10.19 4.76 1.37
CA PHE A 5 -9.17 4.98 2.39
C PHE A 5 -7.91 4.24 1.99
N GLN A 6 -7.16 4.87 1.09
CA GLN A 6 -6.00 4.31 0.42
C GLN A 6 -4.73 4.63 1.21
N GLY A 7 -3.82 3.66 1.39
CA GLY A 7 -2.53 3.90 2.06
C GLY A 7 -2.63 4.19 3.56
N GLY A 8 -2.42 3.19 4.41
CA GLY A 8 -2.54 3.37 5.87
C GLY A 8 -1.45 4.24 6.52
N ALA A 9 -0.27 4.33 5.91
CA ALA A 9 0.82 5.21 6.34
C ALA A 9 1.10 6.32 5.33
N ILE A 10 1.11 5.98 4.03
CA ILE A 10 1.43 6.90 2.95
C ILE A 10 0.38 6.74 1.86
N TYR A 11 -0.31 7.84 1.58
CA TYR A 11 -1.09 8.04 0.37
C TYR A 11 -0.43 9.14 -0.45
N THR A 12 -0.12 8.87 -1.73
CA THR A 12 0.29 9.95 -2.62
C THR A 12 -0.02 9.69 -4.10
N GLU A 13 -0.37 10.78 -4.78
CA GLU A 13 -0.56 10.86 -6.23
C GLU A 13 0.68 11.44 -6.92
N SER A 14 1.70 11.82 -6.15
CA SER A 14 2.98 12.26 -6.71
C SER A 14 4.15 11.83 -5.83
N PHE A 15 5.12 11.15 -6.43
CA PHE A 15 6.39 10.82 -5.78
C PHE A 15 7.54 11.50 -6.52
N LYS A 16 8.33 12.27 -5.78
CA LYS A 16 9.55 12.90 -6.32
C LYS A 16 10.81 12.10 -6.10
N GLU A 17 10.80 11.15 -5.16
CA GLU A 17 11.98 10.42 -4.72
C GLU A 17 11.65 8.97 -4.36
N ASP A 18 12.66 8.11 -4.35
CA ASP A 18 12.54 6.69 -3.99
C ASP A 18 12.20 6.50 -2.50
N ILE A 19 11.56 5.37 -2.18
CA ILE A 19 11.34 4.95 -0.79
C ILE A 19 12.48 4.04 -0.35
N LYS A 20 13.25 4.47 0.65
CA LYS A 20 14.45 3.75 1.10
C LYS A 20 14.47 3.57 2.61
N SER A 21 14.81 2.37 3.08
CA SER A 21 15.04 2.06 4.51
C SER A 21 13.85 2.37 5.44
N GLY A 22 12.62 2.30 4.92
CA GLY A 22 11.40 2.53 5.68
C GLY A 22 10.97 1.30 6.50
N ILE A 23 10.27 1.54 7.61
CA ILE A 23 9.69 0.49 8.46
C ILE A 23 8.19 0.74 8.58
N PHE A 24 7.39 -0.15 8.01
CA PHE A 24 5.93 -0.06 7.93
C PHE A 24 5.33 -1.28 8.62
N ILE A 25 4.83 -1.08 9.84
CA ILE A 25 4.31 -2.17 10.68
C ILE A 25 2.88 -1.88 11.10
N GLY A 26 1.97 -2.83 10.85
CA GLY A 26 0.60 -2.75 11.38
C GLY A 26 -0.26 -1.67 10.74
N ASN A 27 0.09 -1.18 9.54
CA ASN A 27 -0.70 -0.16 8.87
C ASN A 27 -1.93 -0.79 8.20
N LYS A 28 -3.03 -0.03 8.16
CA LYS A 28 -4.30 -0.43 7.58
C LYS A 28 -4.79 0.59 6.57
N ALA A 29 -5.14 0.14 5.37
CA ALA A 29 -6.00 0.87 4.45
C ALA A 29 -7.44 0.38 4.67
N GLY A 30 -8.37 1.30 4.95
CA GLY A 30 -9.78 1.01 5.22
C GLY A 30 -10.23 1.01 6.69
N GLU A 31 -11.41 1.57 6.94
CA GLU A 31 -12.09 1.54 8.25
C GLU A 31 -13.49 0.90 8.18
N GLY A 32 -13.91 0.29 7.06
CA GLY A 32 -15.27 -0.21 6.96
C GLY A 32 -15.52 -1.30 5.91
N ALA A 33 -16.51 -2.14 6.24
CA ALA A 33 -17.06 -3.12 5.32
C ALA A 33 -17.51 -2.44 4.03
N LYS A 34 -16.90 -2.81 2.90
CA LYS A 34 -17.29 -2.44 1.52
C LYS A 34 -16.61 -1.22 0.88
N THR A 35 -15.36 -0.95 1.25
CA THR A 35 -14.52 0.01 0.53
C THR A 35 -13.40 -0.70 -0.24
N SER A 36 -13.15 -0.26 -1.48
CA SER A 36 -12.00 -0.69 -2.29
C SER A 36 -10.78 0.09 -1.83
N ASP A 37 -10.11 -0.45 -0.81
CA ASP A 37 -8.94 0.15 -0.18
C ASP A 37 -7.72 -0.71 -0.46
N ASP A 38 -6.73 -0.10 -1.07
CA ASP A 38 -5.51 -0.71 -1.56
C ASP A 38 -4.30 -0.23 -0.75
N GLY A 39 -3.27 -1.07 -0.72
CA GLY A 39 -1.97 -0.72 -0.14
C GLY A 39 -2.05 -0.41 1.35
N GLY A 40 -2.15 -1.45 2.19
CA GLY A 40 -2.35 -1.30 3.64
C GLY A 40 -1.35 -0.37 4.36
N ALA A 41 -0.14 -0.24 3.83
CA ALA A 41 0.82 0.78 4.25
C ALA A 41 0.93 1.92 3.25
N ILE A 42 1.13 1.61 1.97
CA ILE A 42 1.48 2.58 0.94
C ILE A 42 0.59 2.41 -0.28
N TYR A 43 -0.06 3.51 -0.68
CA TYR A 43 -0.75 3.63 -1.95
C TYR A 43 -0.08 4.69 -2.82
N ILE A 44 0.18 4.35 -4.09
CA ILE A 44 0.81 5.24 -5.06
C ILE A 44 0.08 5.19 -6.41
N SER A 45 -0.34 6.35 -6.88
CA SER A 45 -0.89 6.54 -8.23
C SER A 45 -0.32 7.82 -8.87
N ASP A 46 0.97 7.79 -9.22
CA ASP A 46 1.62 8.90 -9.95
C ASP A 46 1.62 8.61 -11.44
N GLU A 47 0.79 9.32 -12.22
CA GLU A 47 0.72 9.15 -13.67
C GLU A 47 1.94 9.74 -14.41
N LYS A 48 2.79 10.50 -13.74
CA LYS A 48 3.95 11.21 -14.33
C LYS A 48 5.27 10.51 -14.05
N MET A 49 5.28 9.48 -13.20
CA MET A 49 6.47 8.73 -12.84
C MET A 49 6.54 7.44 -13.67
N ASP A 50 7.69 7.18 -14.30
CA ASP A 50 7.88 5.96 -15.08
C ASP A 50 8.20 4.75 -14.19
N VAL A 51 9.12 4.95 -13.23
CA VAL A 51 9.64 3.90 -12.33
C VAL A 51 9.75 4.44 -10.91
N LEU A 52 9.23 3.69 -9.94
CA LEU A 52 9.43 3.93 -8.51
C LEU A 52 10.39 2.87 -7.95
N SER A 53 11.44 3.29 -7.27
CA SER A 53 12.28 2.36 -6.50
C SER A 53 11.83 2.31 -5.04
N ILE A 54 11.61 1.09 -4.54
CA ILE A 54 11.42 0.81 -3.11
C ILE A 54 12.52 -0.15 -2.67
N SER A 55 13.37 0.26 -1.73
CA SER A 55 14.47 -0.61 -1.29
C SER A 55 14.83 -0.55 0.18
N GLY A 56 15.32 -1.69 0.70
CA GLY A 56 15.77 -1.82 2.09
C GLY A 56 14.65 -1.63 3.13
N CYS A 57 13.39 -1.74 2.73
CA CYS A 57 12.25 -1.48 3.60
C CYS A 57 11.74 -2.75 4.29
N VAL A 58 11.05 -2.58 5.41
CA VAL A 58 10.32 -3.64 6.11
C VAL A 58 8.83 -3.32 6.07
N PHE A 59 8.05 -4.26 5.54
CA PHE A 59 6.60 -4.25 5.55
C PHE A 59 6.12 -5.46 6.36
N LEU A 60 5.57 -5.21 7.54
CA LEU A 60 5.15 -6.25 8.48
C LEU A 60 3.70 -6.04 8.91
N ASN A 61 2.86 -7.07 8.78
CA ASN A 61 1.50 -7.05 9.32
C ASN A 61 0.64 -5.87 8.82
N ASN A 62 0.86 -5.40 7.59
CA ASN A 62 0.02 -4.38 6.98
C ASN A 62 -1.15 -5.04 6.24
N HIS A 63 -2.29 -4.39 6.20
CA HIS A 63 -3.47 -4.96 5.56
C HIS A 63 -4.37 -3.94 4.89
N CYS A 64 -5.08 -4.40 3.85
CA CYS A 64 -6.07 -3.64 3.11
C CYS A 64 -7.27 -4.54 2.79
N THR A 65 -8.29 -4.01 2.12
CA THR A 65 -9.53 -4.73 1.80
C THR A 65 -9.70 -5.05 0.32
N ASP A 66 -8.79 -4.57 -0.55
CA ASP A 66 -8.87 -4.78 -2.00
C ASP A 66 -7.54 -5.29 -2.58
N GLU A 67 -6.56 -4.43 -2.88
CA GLU A 67 -5.31 -4.86 -3.51
C GLU A 67 -4.02 -4.46 -2.77
N GLY A 68 -2.96 -5.23 -2.96
CA GLY A 68 -1.60 -4.85 -2.59
C GLY A 68 -1.18 -5.10 -1.14
N GLY A 69 -2.09 -5.43 -0.21
CA GLY A 69 -1.81 -5.88 1.17
C GLY A 69 -1.03 -4.88 2.03
N ALA A 70 0.24 -4.63 1.70
CA ALA A 70 1.05 -3.52 2.18
C ALA A 70 1.24 -2.39 1.16
N ILE A 71 1.48 -2.69 -0.11
CA ILE A 71 1.85 -1.70 -1.12
C ILE A 71 0.97 -1.90 -2.35
N TYR A 72 0.33 -0.82 -2.79
CA TYR A 72 -0.34 -0.76 -4.07
C TYR A 72 0.28 0.33 -4.94
N VAL A 73 0.55 0.00 -6.20
CA VAL A 73 1.10 0.90 -7.22
C VAL A 73 0.28 0.73 -8.49
N ASP A 74 -0.41 1.78 -8.93
CA ASP A 74 -1.39 1.70 -10.02
C ASP A 74 -0.76 1.89 -11.41
N THR A 75 -0.03 3.00 -11.58
CA THR A 75 0.36 3.52 -12.91
C THR A 75 1.87 3.49 -13.18
N VAL A 76 2.66 3.06 -12.20
CA VAL A 76 4.13 3.18 -12.21
C VAL A 76 4.76 1.80 -12.21
N SER A 77 5.88 1.63 -12.93
CA SER A 77 6.68 0.41 -12.80
C SER A 77 7.38 0.38 -11.44
N LEU A 78 7.25 -0.72 -10.70
CA LEU A 78 7.87 -0.87 -9.39
C LEU A 78 9.21 -1.62 -9.49
N ASP A 79 10.30 -0.97 -9.10
CA ASP A 79 11.60 -1.61 -8.81
C ASP A 79 11.73 -1.84 -7.30
N ALA A 80 11.38 -3.05 -6.85
CA ALA A 80 11.41 -3.42 -5.43
C ALA A 80 12.60 -4.33 -5.13
N GLN A 81 13.59 -3.82 -4.38
CA GLN A 81 14.82 -4.57 -4.07
C GLN A 81 15.11 -4.61 -2.57
N ASN A 82 15.58 -5.76 -2.07
CA ASN A 82 16.03 -5.91 -0.68
C ASN A 82 14.99 -5.51 0.38
N ASN A 83 13.71 -5.71 0.09
CA ASN A 83 12.63 -5.44 1.04
C ASN A 83 12.24 -6.72 1.77
N SER A 84 11.91 -6.60 3.05
CA SER A 84 11.25 -7.65 3.82
C SER A 84 9.75 -7.42 3.79
N VAL A 85 8.99 -8.38 3.23
CA VAL A 85 7.53 -8.30 3.13
C VAL A 85 6.96 -9.53 3.82
N VAL A 86 6.45 -9.36 5.05
CA VAL A 86 6.05 -10.45 5.93
C VAL A 86 4.66 -10.19 6.51
N MET A 87 3.78 -11.20 6.46
CA MET A 87 2.42 -11.14 7.03
C MET A 87 1.58 -9.95 6.55
N ASN A 88 1.77 -9.49 5.32
CA ASN A 88 0.89 -8.46 4.75
C ASN A 88 -0.24 -9.15 3.98
N ILE A 89 -1.49 -8.75 4.25
CA ILE A 89 -2.67 -9.49 3.78
C ILE A 89 -3.70 -8.55 3.17
N ILE A 90 -4.48 -9.08 2.24
CA ILE A 90 -5.78 -8.51 1.90
C ILE A 90 -6.78 -9.20 2.85
N ASP A 91 -7.34 -8.44 3.78
CA ASP A 91 -8.30 -8.95 4.76
C ASP A 91 -9.72 -8.71 4.26
N LEU A 92 -10.33 -9.78 3.74
CA LEU A 92 -11.71 -9.75 3.26
C LEU A 92 -12.73 -10.18 4.33
N SER A 93 -12.29 -10.46 5.57
CA SER A 93 -13.19 -10.93 6.63
C SER A 93 -14.28 -9.89 6.99
N GLU A 94 -14.07 -8.63 6.64
CA GLU A 94 -15.04 -7.55 6.83
C GLU A 94 -16.19 -7.56 5.79
N PHE A 95 -16.13 -8.38 4.74
CA PHE A 95 -17.16 -8.45 3.69
C PHE A 95 -18.14 -9.61 3.85
N ASP A 96 -17.81 -10.61 4.68
CA ASP A 96 -18.60 -11.83 4.89
C ASP A 96 -19.68 -11.71 5.99
N ALA A 97 -19.96 -10.49 6.49
CA ALA A 97 -20.94 -10.21 7.54
C ALA A 97 -22.30 -9.68 7.02
#